data_AF-A0A7V6W5B0-F1
#
_entry.id   AF-A0A7V6W5B0-F1
#
_cell.length_a   1.000
_cell.length_b   1.000
_cell.length_c   1.000
_cell.angle_alpha   90.00
_cell.angle_beta   90.00
_cell.angle_gamma   90.00
#
_symmetry.space_group_name_H-M   'P 1'
#
loop_
_entity.id
_entity.type
_entity.pdbx_description
1 polymer ?
#
loop_
_entity_poly.entity_id
_entity_poly.type
_entity_poly.pdbx_seq_one_letter_code
_entity_poly.pdbx_strand_id
1 'polypeptide(L)'
;GFLPFVIVVAFGPQVFSFVFGGEWLKAGEYARWIALWMFFSFLNRPSVVAIAPLSIQRFFLIFEIVTMTIRIVALTLGFLIFKDDVVAIMLFSLTGMLLNIFLIFKTLKHAKLLRRIS
;
A
#
# COMPACT_ATOMS: atom_id res chain seq x y z
N GLY A 1 -13.21 -4.26 8.60
CA GLY A 1 -12.28 -5.32 8.20
C GLY A 1 -10.84 -5.07 8.61
N PHE A 2 -10.54 -4.50 9.78
CA PHE A 2 -9.17 -4.27 10.27
C PHE A 2 -8.52 -5.54 10.84
N LEU A 3 -9.32 -6.35 11.55
CA LEU A 3 -8.85 -7.53 12.29
C LEU A 3 -8.07 -8.54 11.43
N PRO A 4 -8.51 -8.90 10.20
CA PRO A 4 -7.75 -9.84 9.37
C PRO A 4 -6.38 -9.31 8.95
N PHE A 5 -6.25 -8.01 8.68
CA PHE A 5 -4.96 -7.42 8.32
C PHE A 5 -3.98 -7.44 9.49
N VAL A 6 -4.45 -7.14 10.72
CA VAL A 6 -3.59 -7.19 11.91
C VAL A 6 -3.06 -8.60 12.15
N ILE A 7 -3.93 -9.60 12.02
CA ILE A 7 -3.55 -11.00 12.20
C ILE A 7 -2.47 -11.40 11.18
N VAL A 8 -2.64 -11.05 9.90
CA VAL A 8 -1.67 -11.41 8.86
C VAL A 8 -0.36 -10.60 8.99
N VAL A 9 -0.43 -9.33 9.39
CA VAL A 9 0.80 -8.53 9.63
C VAL A 9 1.59 -9.08 10.81
N ALA A 10 0.93 -9.38 11.93
CA ALA A 10 1.61 -9.90 13.12
C ALA A 10 2.09 -11.35 12.93
N PHE A 11 1.23 -12.21 12.40
CA PHE A 11 1.40 -13.66 12.42
C PHE A 11 1.37 -14.33 11.03
N GLY A 12 1.51 -13.56 9.94
CA GLY A 12 1.45 -14.08 8.56
C GLY A 12 2.26 -15.36 8.33
N PRO A 13 3.57 -15.40 8.65
CA PRO A 13 4.41 -16.60 8.52
C PRO A 13 3.85 -17.82 9.26
N GLN A 14 3.41 -17.63 10.50
CA GLN A 14 2.88 -18.69 11.35
C GLN A 14 1.51 -19.16 10.89
N VAL A 15 0.62 -18.24 10.48
CA VAL A 15 -0.71 -18.56 9.96
C VAL A 15 -0.58 -19.37 8.67
N PHE A 16 0.28 -18.95 7.75
CA PHE A 16 0.49 -19.65 6.48
C PHE A 16 1.17 -21.00 6.69
N SER A 17 2.19 -21.08 7.54
CA SER A 17 2.86 -22.36 7.80
C SER A 17 1.99 -23.35 8.56
N PHE A 18 1.11 -22.88 9.45
CA PHE A 18 0.14 -23.70 10.16
C PHE A 18 -0.92 -24.29 9.24
N VAL A 19 -1.48 -23.48 8.33
CA VAL A 19 -2.58 -23.90 7.45
C VAL A 19 -2.09 -24.72 6.25
N PHE A 20 -0.95 -24.36 5.68
CA PHE A 20 -0.47 -24.92 4.41
C PHE A 20 0.81 -25.77 4.54
N GLY A 21 1.45 -25.79 5.71
CA GLY A 21 2.68 -26.52 6.00
C GLY A 21 3.94 -25.65 6.01
N GLY A 22 5.05 -26.19 6.53
CA GLY A 22 6.30 -25.45 6.77
C GLY A 22 6.89 -24.74 5.55
N GLU A 23 6.70 -25.30 4.35
CA GLU A 23 7.15 -24.71 3.08
C GLU A 23 6.50 -23.35 2.77
N TRP A 24 5.35 -23.04 3.38
CA TRP A 24 4.61 -21.80 3.17
C TRP A 24 5.04 -20.65 4.11
N LEU A 25 6.05 -20.88 4.95
CA LEU A 25 6.58 -19.84 5.83
C LEU A 25 6.98 -18.58 5.06
N LYS A 26 7.66 -18.76 3.92
CA LYS A 26 8.11 -17.65 3.06
C LYS A 26 6.93 -16.90 2.42
N ALA A 27 5.90 -17.63 2.00
CA ALA A 27 4.67 -17.02 1.48
C ALA A 27 3.96 -16.17 2.56
N GLY A 28 3.99 -16.61 3.82
CA GLY A 28 3.48 -15.83 4.94
C GLY A 28 4.29 -14.55 5.24
N GLU A 29 5.61 -14.56 5.02
CA GLU A 29 6.43 -13.33 5.08
C GLU A 29 6.02 -12.33 3.99
N TYR A 30 5.74 -12.79 2.77
CA TYR A 30 5.20 -11.91 1.73
C TYR A 30 3.82 -11.37 2.10
N ALA A 31 2.94 -12.24 2.59
CA ALA A 31 1.59 -11.89 2.98
C ALA A 31 1.58 -10.82 4.09
N ARG A 32 2.51 -10.89 5.05
CA ARG A 32 2.68 -9.88 6.11
C ARG A 32 2.87 -8.48 5.52
N TRP A 33 3.79 -8.31 4.57
CA TRP A 33 4.06 -7.00 3.96
C TRP A 33 2.94 -6.54 3.03
N ILE A 34 2.42 -7.45 2.21
CA ILE A 34 1.31 -7.15 1.30
C ILE A 34 0.06 -6.73 2.09
N ALA A 35 -0.25 -7.41 3.20
CA ALA A 35 -1.38 -7.08 4.06
C ALA A 35 -1.28 -5.66 4.63
N LEU A 36 -0.07 -5.24 5.02
CA LEU A 36 0.18 -3.86 5.47
C LEU A 36 -0.20 -2.85 4.38
N TRP A 37 0.33 -3.03 3.17
CA TRP A 37 0.00 -2.16 2.04
C TRP A 37 -1.50 -2.17 1.69
N MET A 38 -2.10 -3.36 1.65
CA MET A 38 -3.52 -3.54 1.32
C MET A 38 -4.43 -2.84 2.33
N PHE A 39 -4.08 -2.84 3.62
CA PHE A 39 -4.84 -2.12 4.64
C PHE A 39 -4.90 -0.61 4.33
N PHE A 40 -3.77 0.02 4.02
CA PHE A 40 -3.76 1.44 3.66
C PHE A 40 -4.40 1.71 2.29
N SER A 41 -4.31 0.78 1.34
CA SER A 41 -5.02 0.86 0.07
C SER A 41 -6.54 0.84 0.28
N PHE A 42 -7.02 0.01 1.21
CA PHE A 42 -8.41 0.00 1.63
C PHE A 42 -8.84 1.33 2.25
N LEU A 43 -8.02 1.90 3.16
CA LEU A 43 -8.27 3.23 3.73
C LEU A 43 -8.26 4.36 2.70
N ASN A 44 -7.54 4.19 1.59
CA ASN A 44 -7.44 5.18 0.51
C ASN A 44 -8.69 5.20 -0.41
N ARG A 45 -9.56 4.18 -0.35
CA ARG A 45 -10.74 4.09 -1.24
C ARG A 45 -11.65 5.32 -1.21
N PRO A 46 -12.01 5.91 -0.06
CA PRO A 46 -12.82 7.13 -0.03
C PRO A 46 -12.13 8.33 -0.69
N SER A 47 -10.80 8.42 -0.53
CA SER A 47 -10.00 9.47 -1.16
C SER A 47 -10.01 9.33 -2.67
N VAL A 48 -9.92 8.10 -3.21
CA VAL A 48 -10.02 7.86 -4.66
C VAL A 48 -11.40 8.23 -5.19
N VAL A 49 -12.48 7.84 -4.50
CA VAL A 49 -13.85 8.18 -4.90
C VAL A 49 -14.08 9.71 -4.87
N ALA A 50 -13.44 10.43 -3.94
CA ALA A 50 -13.56 11.88 -3.83
C ALA A 50 -12.83 12.67 -4.93
N ILE A 51 -11.97 12.04 -5.74
CA ILE A 51 -11.21 12.74 -6.79
C ILE A 51 -12.11 13.38 -7.83
N ALA A 52 -13.13 12.63 -8.29
CA ALA A 52 -14.06 13.10 -9.30
C ALA A 52 -14.89 14.32 -8.85
N PRO A 53 -15.59 14.29 -7.70
CA PRO A 53 -16.35 15.45 -7.23
C PRO A 53 -15.47 16.64 -6.82
N LEU A 54 -14.19 16.43 -6.50
CA LEU A 54 -13.24 17.51 -6.22
C LEU A 54 -12.55 18.06 -7.48
N SER A 55 -12.80 17.49 -8.66
CA SER A 55 -12.17 17.90 -9.93
C SER A 55 -10.63 17.90 -9.91
N ILE A 56 -10.03 16.95 -9.17
CA ILE A 56 -8.55 16.80 -9.03
C ILE A 56 -7.99 15.59 -9.81
N GLN A 57 -8.64 15.20 -10.91
CA GLN A 57 -8.24 14.03 -11.73
C GLN A 57 -6.84 14.16 -12.30
N ARG A 58 -6.44 15.36 -12.75
CA ARG A 58 -5.09 15.61 -13.30
C ARG A 58 -3.99 15.36 -12.25
N PHE A 59 -4.23 15.78 -11.01
CA PHE A 59 -3.32 15.50 -9.90
C PHE A 59 -3.22 14.00 -9.64
N PHE A 60 -4.35 13.30 -9.62
CA PHE A 60 -4.38 11.86 -9.42
C PHE A 60 -3.65 11.08 -10.52
N LEU A 61 -3.80 11.47 -11.78
CA LEU A 61 -3.09 10.84 -12.89
C LEU A 61 -1.56 10.94 -12.72
N ILE A 62 -1.06 12.13 -12.38
CA ILE A 62 0.37 12.34 -12.12
C ILE A 62 0.82 11.50 -10.91
N PHE A 63 0.01 11.46 -9.86
CA PHE A 63 0.27 10.65 -8.67
C PHE A 63 0.37 9.16 -8.99
N GLU A 64 -0.51 8.61 -9.83
CA GLU A 64 -0.48 7.20 -10.23
C GLU A 64 0.77 6.88 -11.07
N ILE A 65 1.13 7.75 -12.03
CA ILE A 65 2.36 7.58 -12.82
C ILE A 65 3.59 7.54 -11.92
N VAL A 66 3.71 8.53 -11.01
CA VAL A 66 4.84 8.59 -10.05
C VAL A 66 4.84 7.36 -9.14
N THR A 67 3.67 6.94 -8.64
CA THR A 67 3.52 5.77 -7.78
C THR A 67 3.97 4.50 -8.49
N MET A 68 3.57 4.31 -9.75
CA MET A 68 3.98 3.18 -10.56
C MET A 68 5.50 3.17 -10.76
N THR A 69 6.10 4.31 -11.10
CA THR A 69 7.56 4.42 -11.26
C THR A 69 8.30 4.10 -9.96
N ILE A 70 7.88 4.67 -8.83
CA ILE A 70 8.49 4.41 -7.51
C ILE A 70 8.41 2.92 -7.17
N ARG A 71 7.27 2.26 -7.43
CA ARG A 71 7.11 0.82 -7.14
C ARG A 71 8.02 -0.05 -8.00
N ILE A 72 8.18 0.26 -9.27
CA ILE A 72 9.11 -0.45 -10.16
C ILE A 72 10.55 -0.29 -9.66
N VAL A 73 10.93 0.93 -9.27
CA VAL A 73 12.24 1.21 -8.69
C VAL A 73 12.44 0.45 -7.38
N ALA A 74 11.46 0.46 -6.48
CA ALA A 74 11.54 -0.23 -5.19
C ALA A 74 11.73 -1.75 -5.35
N LEU A 75 10.99 -2.39 -6.26
CA LEU A 75 11.16 -3.80 -6.58
C LEU A 75 12.53 -4.09 -7.17
N THR A 76 12.96 -3.27 -8.14
CA THR A 76 14.27 -3.43 -8.79
C THR A 76 15.42 -3.27 -7.79
N LEU A 77 15.34 -2.29 -6.88
CA LEU A 77 16.35 -2.08 -5.85
C LEU A 77 16.38 -3.25 -4.84
N GLY A 78 15.23 -3.74 -4.43
CA GLY A 78 15.14 -4.93 -3.56
C GLY A 78 15.80 -6.15 -4.19
N PHE A 79 15.56 -6.38 -5.48
CA PHE A 79 16.15 -7.52 -6.19
C PHE A 79 17.65 -7.35 -6.47
N LEU A 80 18.08 -6.21 -7.02
CA LEU A 80 19.46 -6.03 -7.49
C LEU A 80 20.46 -5.78 -6.34
N ILE A 81 20.06 -5.01 -5.33
CA ILE A 81 20.97 -4.60 -4.24
C ILE A 81 20.93 -5.64 -3.12
N PHE A 82 19.74 -5.96 -2.62
CA PHE A 82 19.58 -6.80 -1.45
C PHE A 82 19.55 -8.30 -1.79
N LYS A 83 19.29 -8.66 -3.05
CA LYS A 83 19.20 -10.06 -3.53
C LYS A 83 18.24 -10.91 -2.71
N ASP A 84 17.21 -10.27 -2.16
CA ASP A 84 16.21 -10.86 -1.28
C ASP A 84 14.81 -10.46 -1.75
N ASP A 85 14.00 -11.46 -2.04
CA ASP A 85 12.63 -11.30 -2.53
C ASP A 85 11.66 -10.81 -1.46
N VAL A 86 11.88 -11.17 -0.19
CA VAL A 86 11.11 -10.62 0.95
C VAL A 86 11.39 -9.13 1.08
N VAL A 87 12.66 -8.71 0.97
CA VAL A 87 13.03 -7.29 1.01
C VAL A 87 12.44 -6.51 -0.15
N ALA A 88 12.42 -7.07 -1.37
CA ALA A 88 11.76 -6.45 -2.51
C ALA A 88 10.27 -6.22 -2.27
N ILE A 89 9.56 -7.22 -1.74
CA ILE A 89 8.13 -7.13 -1.42
C ILE A 89 7.90 -6.16 -0.25
N MET A 90 8.79 -6.13 0.74
CA MET A 90 8.76 -5.16 1.84
C MET A 90 8.86 -3.73 1.32
N LEU A 91 9.85 -3.41 0.49
CA LEU A 91 10.04 -2.07 -0.09
C LEU A 91 8.85 -1.66 -0.97
N PHE A 92 8.33 -2.56 -1.80
CA PHE A 92 7.12 -2.33 -2.59
C PHE A 92 5.92 -2.00 -1.70
N SER A 93 5.74 -2.76 -0.62
CA SER A 93 4.60 -2.59 0.28
C SER A 93 4.70 -1.31 1.10
N LEU A 94 5.90 -0.98 1.60
CA LEU A 94 6.15 0.25 2.36
C LEU A 94 5.97 1.51 1.49
N THR A 95 6.50 1.51 0.27
CA THR A 95 6.28 2.62 -0.67
C THR A 95 4.80 2.77 -1.00
N GLY A 96 4.10 1.66 -1.26
CA GLY A 96 2.65 1.67 -1.45
C GLY A 96 1.87 2.23 -0.26
N MET A 97 2.24 1.85 0.97
CA MET A 97 1.66 2.39 2.20
C MET A 97 1.86 3.91 2.30
N LEU A 98 3.09 4.39 2.16
CA LEU A 98 3.43 5.81 2.29
C LEU A 98 2.69 6.66 1.24
N LEU A 99 2.62 6.17 0.00
CA LEU A 99 1.92 6.84 -1.10
C LEU A 99 0.41 6.87 -0.87
N ASN A 100 -0.18 5.78 -0.36
CA ASN A 100 -1.60 5.75 0.02
C ASN A 100 -1.90 6.79 1.12
N ILE A 101 -1.07 6.85 2.16
CA ILE A 101 -1.19 7.85 3.24
C ILE A 101 -1.09 9.27 2.67
N PHE A 102 -0.12 9.51 1.79
CA PHE A 102 0.04 10.80 1.12
C PHE A 102 -1.20 11.21 0.33
N LEU A 103 -1.78 10.30 -0.46
CA LEU A 103 -2.98 10.59 -1.24
C LEU A 103 -4.17 10.92 -0.31
N ILE A 104 -4.34 10.16 0.77
CA ILE A 104 -5.38 10.42 1.77
C ILE A 104 -5.26 11.84 2.32
N PHE A 105 -4.08 12.23 2.79
CA PHE A 105 -3.87 13.58 3.32
C PHE A 105 -4.09 14.69 2.30
N LYS A 106 -3.60 14.50 1.06
CA LYS A 106 -3.78 15.48 -0.01
C LYS A 106 -5.25 15.66 -0.36
N THR A 107 -5.98 14.57 -0.57
CA THR A 107 -7.41 14.63 -0.88
C THR A 107 -8.22 15.25 0.25
N LEU A 108 -7.93 14.92 1.52
CA LEU A 108 -8.58 15.55 2.67
C LEU A 108 -8.31 17.06 2.75
N LYS A 109 -7.09 17.50 2.43
CA LYS A 109 -6.74 18.93 2.38
C LYS A 109 -7.55 19.66 1.30
N HIS A 110 -7.68 19.07 0.10
CA HIS A 110 -8.49 19.63 -0.99
C HIS A 110 -9.97 19.70 -0.61
N ALA A 111 -10.52 18.64 0.00
CA ALA A 111 -11.91 18.60 0.44
C ALA A 111 -12.22 19.70 1.48
N LYS A 112 -11.33 19.89 2.47
CA LYS A 112 -11.49 20.95 3.49
C LYS A 112 -11.40 22.36 2.90
N LEU A 113 -10.53 22.56 1.91
CA LEU A 113 -10.39 23.86 1.25
C LEU A 113 -11.66 24.24 0.48
N LEU A 114 -12.24 23.30 -0.27
CA LEU A 114 -13.46 23.55 -1.05
C LEU A 114 -14.63 23.94 -0.14
N ARG A 115 -14.81 23.22 0.99
CA ARG A 115 -15.85 23.52 1.99
C ARG A 115 -15.71 24.90 2.64
N ARG A 116 -14.51 25.49 2.66
CA ARG A 116 -14.28 26.82 3.25
C ARG A 116 -14.65 27.96 2.29
N ILE A 117 -14.68 27.69 0.99
CA ILE A 117 -14.91 28.68 -0.06
C ILE A 117 -16.39 28.70 -0.49
N SER A 118 -17.11 27.57 -0.32
CA SER A 118 -18.56 27.43 -0.48
C SER A 118 -19.33 27.97 0.72
#